data_AF-A0A0L0CYS6-F1
#
_entry.id   AF-A0A0L0CYS6-F1
#
_cell.length_a   1.000
_cell.length_b   1.000
_cell.length_c   1.000
_cell.angle_alpha   90.00
_cell.angle_beta   90.00
_cell.angle_gamma   90.00
#
_symmetry.space_group_name_H-M   'P 1'
#
loop_
_entity.id
_entity.type
_entity.pdbx_description
1 polymer ?
#
loop_
_entity_poly.entity_id
_entity_poly.type
_entity_poly.pdbx_seq_one_letter_code
_entity_poly.pdbx_strand_id
1 'polypeptide(L)'
;MLTNLSKKRFYFSLPCSRDLKNIVKLPLLEREDKYKIINIWKEKYKDNKYVISDYMDINKYEVIKNNCKNNSHFIIPFKNNNGYITYYTQFIDSKLIFVTSLEYYNKHKSNSTPFITLHFFDEFKNKEIILSKNTYN
;
A
#
# COMPACT_ATOMS: atom_id res chain seq x y z
N MET A 1 21.16 -22.29 -27.00
CA MET A 1 21.76 -21.19 -26.20
C MET A 1 20.67 -20.67 -25.27
N LEU A 2 20.62 -21.19 -24.04
CA LEU A 2 19.61 -20.82 -23.04
C LEU A 2 19.94 -19.42 -22.53
N THR A 3 19.13 -18.42 -22.89
CA THR A 3 19.28 -17.06 -22.37
C THR A 3 18.87 -17.06 -20.90
N ASN A 4 19.89 -16.94 -20.06
CA ASN A 4 19.80 -16.72 -18.63
C ASN A 4 19.07 -15.39 -18.41
N LEU A 5 17.74 -15.43 -18.26
CA LEU A 5 16.94 -14.28 -17.84
C LEU A 5 17.39 -13.91 -16.43
N SER A 6 18.36 -13.01 -16.36
CA SER A 6 18.77 -12.36 -15.13
C SER A 6 17.51 -11.88 -14.43
N LYS A 7 17.23 -12.46 -13.25
CA LYS A 7 16.23 -11.94 -12.32
C LYS A 7 16.59 -10.48 -12.07
N LYS A 8 15.96 -9.56 -12.78
CA LYS A 8 16.03 -8.13 -12.48
C LYS A 8 15.50 -7.99 -11.06
N ARG A 9 16.41 -7.97 -10.08
CA ARG A 9 16.14 -7.53 -8.72
C ARG A 9 15.51 -6.15 -8.88
N PHE A 10 14.26 -5.99 -8.46
CA PHE A 10 13.68 -4.67 -8.27
C PHE A 10 14.63 -3.91 -7.33
N TYR A 11 15.37 -2.92 -7.85
CA TYR A 11 16.29 -2.05 -7.09
C TYR A 11 15.52 -1.01 -6.25
N PHE A 12 14.25 -1.25 -5.96
CA PHE A 12 13.46 -0.43 -5.08
C PHE A 12 13.41 -1.11 -3.71
N SER A 13 14.09 -0.53 -2.72
CA SER A 13 13.82 -0.88 -1.33
C SER A 13 12.41 -0.42 -1.00
N LEU A 14 11.54 -1.35 -0.60
CA LEU A 14 10.19 -0.98 -0.16
C LEU A 14 10.28 0.01 1.01
N PRO A 15 9.43 1.05 1.03
CA PRO A 15 9.44 2.06 2.09
C PRO A 15 8.98 1.49 3.45
N CYS A 16 8.48 0.25 3.46
CA CYS A 16 8.00 -0.42 4.64
C CYS A 16 8.24 -1.93 4.58
N SER A 17 8.51 -2.53 5.74
CA SER A 17 8.41 -3.98 5.92
C SER A 17 7.03 -4.47 5.52
N ARG A 18 6.98 -5.65 4.90
CA ARG A 18 5.74 -6.35 4.52
C ARG A 18 5.03 -6.99 5.71
N ASP A 19 5.76 -7.36 6.76
CA ASP A 19 5.21 -7.98 7.96
C ASP A 19 5.03 -6.96 9.08
N LEU A 20 3.84 -6.94 9.72
CA LEU A 20 3.51 -6.00 10.79
C LEU A 20 4.39 -6.20 12.04
N LYS A 21 4.75 -7.44 12.35
CA LYS A 21 5.63 -7.78 13.50
C LYS A 21 7.01 -7.09 13.47
N ASN A 22 7.47 -6.67 12.30
CA ASN A 22 8.73 -5.93 12.16
C ASN A 22 8.58 -4.42 12.41
N ILE A 23 7.34 -3.95 12.59
CA ILE A 23 6.97 -2.54 12.72
C ILE A 23 6.50 -2.23 14.15
N VAL A 24 5.84 -3.20 14.76
CA VAL A 24 5.21 -3.11 16.07
C VAL A 24 5.43 -4.39 16.88
N LYS A 25 5.28 -4.29 18.21
CA LYS A 25 5.24 -5.47 19.09
C LYS A 25 3.88 -6.15 18.99
N LEU A 26 3.73 -7.05 18.01
CA LEU A 26 2.44 -7.68 17.68
C LEU A 26 1.73 -8.33 18.89
N PRO A 27 2.41 -9.09 19.78
CA PRO A 27 1.75 -9.71 20.94
C PRO A 27 1.18 -8.72 21.96
N LEU A 28 1.69 -7.48 22.01
CA LEU A 28 1.12 -6.44 22.88
C LEU A 28 -0.16 -5.88 22.27
N LEU A 29 -0.15 -5.59 20.98
CA LEU A 29 -1.32 -5.05 20.27
C LEU A 29 -2.48 -6.05 20.18
N GLU A 30 -2.20 -7.36 20.05
CA GLU A 30 -3.25 -8.38 19.99
C GLU A 30 -4.15 -8.41 21.24
N ARG A 31 -3.61 -8.00 22.39
CA ARG A 31 -4.32 -7.93 23.67
C ARG A 31 -5.25 -6.72 23.77
N GLU A 32 -5.03 -5.71 22.96
CA GLU A 32 -5.80 -4.48 22.95
C GLU A 32 -7.11 -4.64 22.16
N ASP A 33 -8.07 -3.75 22.43
CA ASP A 33 -9.29 -3.65 21.63
C ASP A 33 -9.05 -2.94 20.28
N LYS A 34 -10.02 -3.07 19.38
CA LYS A 34 -9.98 -2.50 18.02
C LYS A 34 -9.63 -1.01 18.01
N TYR A 35 -10.27 -0.21 18.86
CA TYR A 35 -10.09 1.25 18.87
C TYR A 35 -8.71 1.62 19.38
N LYS A 36 -8.22 0.91 20.42
CA LYS A 36 -6.89 1.14 20.96
C LYS A 36 -5.79 0.79 19.95
N ILE A 37 -5.93 -0.32 19.23
CA ILE A 37 -5.01 -0.70 18.13
C ILE A 37 -4.95 0.41 17.07
N ILE A 38 -6.10 0.88 16.59
CA ILE A 38 -6.18 1.96 15.58
C ILE A 38 -5.49 3.22 16.11
N ASN A 39 -5.75 3.60 17.37
CA ASN A 39 -5.16 4.80 17.96
C ASN A 39 -3.64 4.68 18.07
N ILE A 40 -3.11 3.55 18.55
CA ILE A 40 -1.65 3.31 18.62
C ILE A 40 -1.03 3.37 17.22
N TRP A 41 -1.70 2.79 16.22
CA TRP A 41 -1.23 2.82 14.84
C TRP A 41 -1.13 4.25 14.29
N LYS A 42 -2.17 5.06 14.49
CA LYS A 42 -2.20 6.47 14.08
C LYS A 42 -1.15 7.31 14.80
N GLU A 43 -1.07 7.16 16.11
CA GLU A 43 -0.11 7.89 16.95
C GLU A 43 1.34 7.60 16.58
N LYS A 44 1.67 6.36 16.16
CA LYS A 44 3.03 5.97 15.74
C LYS A 44 3.57 6.83 14.59
N TYR A 45 2.69 7.33 13.71
CA TYR A 45 3.10 8.06 12.51
C TYR A 45 2.59 9.51 12.45
N LYS A 46 1.96 10.02 13.51
CA LYS A 46 1.31 11.34 13.53
C LYS A 46 2.25 12.49 13.12
N ASP A 47 3.52 12.41 13.51
CA ASP A 47 4.52 13.44 13.25
C ASP A 47 5.28 13.23 11.92
N ASN A 48 4.97 12.15 11.19
CA ASN A 48 5.60 11.84 9.92
C ASN A 48 4.80 12.40 8.74
N LYS A 49 5.22 13.55 8.20
CA LYS A 49 4.58 14.22 7.07
C LYS A 49 4.51 13.42 5.77
N TYR A 50 5.29 12.34 5.63
CA TYR A 50 5.31 11.48 4.44
C TYR A 50 4.49 10.20 4.62
N VAL A 51 3.87 9.99 5.79
CA VAL A 51 3.11 8.79 6.08
C VAL A 51 1.71 9.15 6.52
N ILE A 52 0.72 8.63 5.82
CA ILE A 52 -0.66 8.57 6.31
C ILE A 52 -0.88 7.16 6.83
N SER A 53 -1.18 7.06 8.12
CA SER A 53 -1.57 5.80 8.76
C SER A 53 -3.07 5.82 9.05
N ASP A 54 -3.76 4.78 8.62
CA ASP A 54 -5.20 4.65 8.84
C ASP A 54 -5.59 3.18 8.98
N TYR A 55 -6.89 2.91 8.94
CA TYR A 55 -7.44 1.57 8.93
C TYR A 55 -8.56 1.44 7.90
N MET A 56 -8.87 0.20 7.55
CA MET A 56 -9.96 -0.17 6.66
C MET A 56 -10.77 -1.31 7.28
N ASP A 57 -12.07 -1.29 7.02
CA ASP A 57 -12.96 -2.40 7.32
C ASP A 57 -12.61 -3.65 6.49
N ILE A 58 -12.76 -4.82 7.08
CA ILE A 58 -12.41 -6.09 6.44
C ILE A 58 -13.18 -6.32 5.14
N ASN A 59 -14.44 -5.92 5.05
CA ASN A 59 -15.26 -6.14 3.86
C ASN A 59 -14.73 -5.35 2.66
N LYS A 60 -14.31 -4.10 2.90
CA LYS A 60 -13.69 -3.26 1.85
C LYS A 60 -12.37 -3.87 1.38
N TYR A 61 -11.59 -4.41 2.30
CA TYR A 61 -10.32 -5.05 1.98
C TYR A 61 -10.51 -6.34 1.15
N GLU A 62 -11.50 -7.17 1.48
CA GLU A 62 -11.78 -8.38 0.71
C GLU A 62 -12.25 -8.06 -0.73
N VAL A 63 -12.97 -6.95 -0.95
CA VAL A 63 -13.27 -6.47 -2.31
C VAL A 63 -11.99 -6.13 -3.07
N ILE A 64 -11.07 -5.37 -2.45
CA ILE A 64 -9.77 -5.04 -3.07
C ILE A 64 -8.98 -6.30 -3.41
N LYS A 65 -8.89 -7.22 -2.44
CA LYS A 65 -8.15 -8.48 -2.57
C LYS A 65 -8.74 -9.40 -3.63
N ASN A 66 -10.05 -9.41 -3.83
CA ASN A 66 -10.67 -10.19 -4.89
C ASN A 66 -10.49 -9.53 -6.27
N ASN A 67 -10.64 -8.21 -6.35
CA ASN A 67 -10.45 -7.48 -7.61
C ASN A 67 -9.02 -7.61 -8.13
N CYS A 68 -8.03 -7.55 -7.24
CA CYS A 68 -6.62 -7.59 -7.63
C CYS A 68 -6.15 -8.97 -8.13
N LYS A 69 -6.88 -10.07 -7.85
CA LYS A 69 -6.55 -11.42 -8.35
C LYS A 69 -6.62 -11.49 -9.87
N ASN A 70 -7.62 -10.84 -10.46
CA ASN A 70 -7.86 -10.88 -11.90
C ASN A 70 -7.39 -9.59 -12.60
N ASN A 71 -7.25 -8.49 -11.85
CA ASN A 71 -6.89 -7.18 -12.38
C ASN A 71 -5.81 -6.54 -11.52
N SER A 72 -4.54 -6.67 -11.91
CA SER A 72 -3.42 -6.09 -11.16
C SER A 72 -3.18 -4.60 -11.46
N HIS A 73 -3.90 -4.02 -12.42
CA HIS A 73 -3.67 -2.66 -12.89
C HIS A 73 -4.97 -1.89 -13.05
N PHE A 74 -5.01 -0.66 -12.54
CA PHE A 74 -6.16 0.24 -12.73
C PHE A 74 -5.71 1.64 -13.14
N ILE A 75 -6.62 2.33 -13.83
CA ILE A 75 -6.50 3.74 -14.16
C ILE A 75 -7.59 4.49 -13.41
N ILE A 76 -7.20 5.47 -12.60
CA ILE A 76 -8.09 6.19 -11.70
C ILE A 76 -8.00 7.69 -12.00
N PRO A 77 -9.06 8.31 -12.56
CA PRO A 77 -9.11 9.75 -12.70
C PRO A 77 -9.36 10.41 -11.33
N PHE A 78 -8.58 11.43 -11.02
CA PHE A 78 -8.72 12.25 -9.82
C PHE A 78 -8.97 13.69 -10.25
N LYS A 79 -10.12 14.25 -9.85
CA LYS A 79 -10.47 15.64 -10.14
C LYS A 79 -9.78 16.56 -9.13
N ASN A 80 -9.03 17.54 -9.62
CA ASN A 80 -8.50 18.65 -8.82
C ASN A 80 -9.10 19.98 -9.30
N ASN A 81 -8.65 21.09 -8.71
CA ASN A 81 -9.14 22.43 -9.07
C ASN A 81 -8.84 22.84 -10.53
N ASN A 82 -7.87 22.19 -11.18
CA ASN A 82 -7.37 22.50 -12.52
C ASN A 82 -7.78 21.46 -13.58
N GLY A 83 -8.69 20.52 -13.25
CA GLY A 83 -9.14 19.47 -14.16
C GLY A 83 -8.97 18.06 -13.57
N TYR A 84 -8.51 17.12 -14.39
CA TYR A 84 -8.29 15.72 -13.98
C TYR A 84 -6.83 15.33 -14.09
N ILE A 85 -6.30 14.74 -13.03
CA ILE A 85 -5.04 14.00 -13.06
C ILE A 85 -5.41 12.52 -13.10
N THR A 86 -4.80 11.76 -14.01
CA THR A 86 -5.02 10.32 -14.07
C THR A 86 -3.88 9.59 -13.37
N TYR A 87 -4.23 8.72 -12.43
CA TYR A 87 -3.28 7.85 -11.75
C TYR A 87 -3.33 6.44 -12.35
N TYR A 88 -2.15 5.85 -12.44
CA TYR A 88 -1.96 4.45 -12.73
C TYR A 88 -1.62 3.71 -11.44
N THR A 89 -2.36 2.65 -11.14
CA THR A 89 -2.11 1.81 -9.97
C THR A 89 -1.63 0.43 -10.39
N GLN A 90 -0.70 -0.12 -9.62
CA GLN A 90 -0.17 -1.47 -9.80
C GLN A 90 -0.28 -2.21 -8.47
N PHE A 91 -1.12 -3.22 -8.43
CA PHE A 91 -1.21 -4.17 -7.33
C PHE A 91 -0.08 -5.18 -7.49
N ILE A 92 0.90 -5.11 -6.61
CA ILE A 92 1.96 -6.14 -6.52
C ILE A 92 1.36 -7.42 -5.93
N ASP A 93 0.49 -7.24 -4.94
CA ASP A 93 -0.41 -8.24 -4.38
C ASP A 93 -1.54 -7.51 -3.62
N SER A 94 -2.39 -8.25 -2.89
CA SER A 94 -3.50 -7.66 -2.14
C SER A 94 -3.08 -6.75 -0.98
N LYS A 95 -1.80 -6.76 -0.58
CA LYS A 95 -1.27 -5.97 0.55
C LYS A 95 -0.39 -4.80 0.10
N LEU A 96 -0.02 -4.71 -1.18
CA LEU A 96 0.90 -3.70 -1.68
C LEU A 96 0.45 -3.12 -3.02
N ILE A 97 0.22 -1.82 -3.03
CA ILE A 97 -0.19 -1.06 -4.21
C ILE A 97 0.79 0.07 -4.46
N PHE A 98 1.24 0.19 -5.70
CA PHE A 98 1.99 1.33 -6.21
C PHE A 98 1.06 2.25 -6.97
N VAL A 99 1.19 3.56 -6.73
CA VAL A 99 0.43 4.59 -7.44
C VAL A 99 1.42 5.59 -8.03
N THR A 100 1.26 5.88 -9.31
CA THR A 100 2.05 6.87 -10.04
C THR A 100 1.12 7.66 -10.97
N SER A 101 1.48 8.88 -11.38
CA SER A 101 0.69 9.53 -12.42
C SER A 101 0.86 8.79 -13.74
N LEU A 102 -0.23 8.69 -14.51
CA LEU A 102 -0.20 8.00 -15.81
C LEU A 102 0.77 8.70 -16.78
N GLU A 103 0.87 10.03 -16.70
CA GLU A 103 1.84 10.82 -17.47
C GLU A 103 3.28 10.41 -17.15
N TYR A 104 3.64 10.34 -15.87
CA TYR A 104 4.98 9.97 -15.44
C TYR A 104 5.30 8.52 -15.79
N TYR A 105 4.35 7.61 -15.60
CA TYR A 105 4.48 6.22 -16.05
C TYR A 105 4.70 6.15 -17.57
N ASN A 106 3.99 6.93 -18.38
CA ASN A 106 4.16 6.92 -19.82
C ASN A 106 5.54 7.42 -20.25
N LYS A 107 6.10 8.39 -19.55
CA LYS A 107 7.43 8.93 -19.81
C LYS A 107 8.56 7.98 -19.40
N HIS A 108 8.42 7.29 -18.26
CA HIS A 108 9.51 6.51 -17.64
C HIS A 108 9.33 4.99 -17.70
N LYS A 109 8.12 4.50 -18.02
CA LYS A 109 7.74 3.08 -18.14
C LYS A 109 8.24 2.27 -16.94
N SER A 110 9.03 1.22 -17.16
CA SER A 110 9.56 0.36 -16.10
C SER A 110 10.48 1.07 -15.10
N ASN A 111 10.97 2.26 -15.42
CA ASN A 111 11.84 3.05 -14.54
C ASN A 111 11.05 4.08 -13.72
N SER A 112 9.72 4.10 -13.80
CA SER A 112 8.91 5.00 -12.99
C SER A 112 8.93 4.58 -11.52
N THR A 113 9.26 5.51 -10.63
CA THR A 113 9.07 5.34 -9.18
C THR A 113 7.61 5.64 -8.80
N PRO A 114 6.99 4.85 -7.90
CA PRO A 114 5.67 5.18 -7.37
C PRO A 114 5.73 6.46 -6.54
N PHE A 115 4.72 7.32 -6.69
CA PHE A 115 4.55 8.52 -5.87
C PHE A 115 3.95 8.17 -4.51
N ILE A 116 3.03 7.20 -4.51
CA ILE A 116 2.39 6.69 -3.29
C ILE A 116 2.53 5.18 -3.27
N THR A 117 2.91 4.67 -2.10
CA THR A 117 2.90 3.24 -1.81
C THR A 117 1.88 2.97 -0.71
N LEU A 118 0.84 2.18 -1.01
CA LEU A 118 -0.14 1.75 -0.03
C LEU A 118 0.22 0.34 0.44
N HIS A 119 0.37 0.19 1.76
CA HIS A 119 0.59 -1.09 2.42
C HIS A 119 -0.60 -1.42 3.32
N PHE A 120 -1.07 -2.67 3.26
CA PHE A 120 -2.10 -3.20 4.16
C PHE A 120 -1.55 -4.32 5.06
N PHE A 121 -2.02 -4.34 6.30
CA PHE A 121 -1.69 -5.32 7.32
C PHE A 121 -2.99 -5.95 7.83
N ASP A 122 -3.14 -7.26 7.60
CA ASP A 122 -4.37 -8.04 7.85
C ASP A 122 -4.30 -8.91 9.12
N GLU A 123 -3.25 -8.75 9.92
CA GLU A 123 -3.00 -9.51 11.13
C GLU A 123 -4.14 -9.39 12.16
N PHE A 124 -4.88 -8.27 12.14
CA PHE A 124 -6.02 -8.01 13.04
C PHE A 124 -7.39 -8.20 12.38
N LYS A 125 -7.47 -8.97 11.29
CA LYS A 125 -8.74 -9.26 10.60
C LYS A 125 -9.81 -9.89 11.50
N ASN A 126 -9.40 -10.65 12.53
CA ASN A 126 -10.29 -11.23 13.54
C ASN A 126 -10.97 -10.18 14.43
N LYS A 127 -10.42 -8.95 14.46
CA LYS A 127 -11.02 -7.77 15.09
C LYS A 127 -11.64 -6.83 14.05
N GLU A 128 -11.91 -7.33 12.84
CA GLU A 128 -12.55 -6.60 11.74
C GLU A 128 -11.82 -5.30 11.35
N ILE A 129 -10.48 -5.32 11.41
CA ILE A 129 -9.65 -4.19 10.99
C ILE A 129 -8.47 -4.65 10.16
N ILE A 130 -8.16 -3.83 9.16
CA ILE A 130 -6.96 -3.91 8.34
C ILE A 130 -6.23 -2.58 8.53
N LEU A 131 -5.00 -2.61 9.02
CA LEU A 131 -4.22 -1.38 9.17
C LEU A 131 -3.64 -1.00 7.81
N SER A 132 -3.60 0.30 7.51
CA SER A 132 -3.01 0.81 6.29
C SER A 132 -1.89 1.80 6.58
N LYS A 133 -0.84 1.76 5.75
CA LYS A 133 0.24 2.75 5.73
C LYS A 133 0.43 3.21 4.29
N ASN A 134 0.11 4.47 4.05
CA ASN A 134 0.31 5.12 2.76
C ASN A 134 1.56 5.99 2.88
N THR A 135 2.58 5.73 2.06
CA THR A 135 3.84 6.47 2.08
C THR A 135 3.97 7.29 0.81
N TYR A 136 4.30 8.57 0.95
CA TYR A 136 4.67 9.47 -0.14
C TYR A 136 6.17 9.39 -0.37
N ASN A 137 6.59 9.12 -1.60
CA ASN A 137 7.99 9.01 -2.00
C ASN A 137 8.50 10.31 -2.63
#